data_AF-A0A2K2FTJ4-F1
#
_entry.id   AF-A0A2K2FTJ4-F1
#
_cell.length_a   1.000
_cell.length_b   1.000
_cell.length_c   1.000
_cell.angle_alpha   90.00
_cell.angle_beta   90.00
_cell.angle_gamma   90.00
#
_symmetry.space_group_name_H-M   'P 1'
#
loop_
_entity.id
_entity.type
_entity.pdbx_description
1 polymer ?
#
loop_
_entity_poly.entity_id
_entity_poly.type
_entity_poly.pdbx_seq_one_letter_code
_entity_poly.pdbx_strand_id
1 'polypeptide(L)'
;MASAAPSSPWLTPDRAKRYLKLILGGFATAAVGGLLAAWFTYLFTAKLNSEAMLQQQYLAAVQEFIVTGSKVDASVTELSDSILDKEGVREGRKEARQAIAAHVAATQSLAQVIGTGNADAYMEGLATLRTLVDEAADVQTALKASRARFDLMDNRAVIVAEARRRIYGHT
;
A
#
# COMPACT_ATOMS: atom_id res chain seq x y z
N MET A 1 -7.75 -69.55 -62.72
CA MET A 1 -7.21 -69.41 -61.35
C MET A 1 -7.32 -67.93 -60.98
N ALA A 2 -8.22 -67.58 -60.05
CA ALA A 2 -8.39 -66.20 -59.60
C ALA A 2 -7.85 -66.09 -58.16
N SER A 3 -6.87 -65.21 -57.97
CA SER A 3 -6.29 -64.88 -56.67
C SER A 3 -7.10 -63.74 -56.06
N ALA A 4 -7.74 -64.00 -54.92
CA ALA A 4 -8.38 -62.96 -54.11
C ALA A 4 -7.35 -62.36 -53.14
N ALA A 5 -7.23 -61.03 -53.12
CA ALA A 5 -6.34 -60.30 -52.24
C ALA A 5 -6.77 -60.41 -50.76
N PRO A 6 -5.83 -60.51 -49.80
CA PRO A 6 -6.17 -60.63 -48.38
C PRO A 6 -6.64 -59.28 -47.82
N SER A 7 -7.85 -59.27 -47.25
CA SER A 7 -8.39 -58.15 -46.49
C SER A 7 -7.60 -57.96 -45.19
N SER A 8 -7.00 -56.79 -45.01
CA SER A 8 -6.16 -56.45 -43.87
C SER A 8 -7.00 -56.37 -42.56
N PRO A 9 -6.67 -57.10 -41.48
CA PRO A 9 -7.58 -57.34 -40.34
C PRO A 9 -7.60 -56.23 -39.27
N TRP A 10 -6.96 -55.07 -39.49
CA TRP A 10 -6.66 -54.13 -38.40
C TRP A 10 -7.63 -52.95 -38.22
N LEU A 11 -8.61 -52.75 -39.11
CA LEU A 11 -9.54 -51.62 -39.01
C LEU A 11 -10.99 -52.06 -39.26
N THR A 12 -11.60 -52.64 -38.23
CA THR A 12 -13.06 -52.75 -38.20
C THR A 12 -13.67 -51.40 -37.84
N PRO A 13 -14.76 -50.96 -38.52
CA PRO A 13 -15.36 -49.63 -38.30
C PRO A 13 -15.76 -49.35 -36.85
N ASP A 14 -16.05 -50.39 -36.07
CA ASP A 14 -16.37 -50.27 -34.64
C ASP A 14 -15.17 -49.93 -33.75
N ARG A 15 -13.95 -50.39 -34.09
CA ARG A 15 -12.74 -50.02 -33.35
C ARG A 15 -12.34 -48.57 -33.64
N ALA A 16 -12.47 -48.12 -34.88
CA ALA A 16 -12.23 -46.73 -35.26
C ALA A 16 -13.17 -45.75 -34.53
N LYS A 17 -14.47 -46.08 -34.41
CA LYS A 17 -15.44 -45.27 -33.66
C LYS A 17 -15.13 -45.18 -32.16
N ARG A 18 -14.65 -46.26 -31.54
CA ARG A 18 -14.26 -46.25 -30.12
C ARG A 18 -13.00 -45.40 -29.87
N TYR A 19 -12.00 -45.50 -30.74
CA TYR A 19 -10.81 -44.65 -30.65
C TYR A 19 -11.13 -43.16 -30.87
N LEU A 20 -11.99 -42.85 -31.83
CA LEU A 20 -12.42 -41.47 -32.07
C LEU A 20 -13.17 -40.88 -30.85
N LYS A 21 -14.04 -41.67 -30.20
CA LYS A 21 -14.72 -41.26 -28.96
C LYS A 21 -13.77 -41.05 -27.78
N LEU A 22 -12.76 -41.90 -27.63
CA LEU A 22 -11.74 -41.76 -26.58
C LEU A 22 -10.83 -40.55 -26.82
N ILE A 23 -10.44 -40.29 -28.07
CA ILE A 23 -9.65 -39.12 -28.44
C ILE A 23 -10.48 -37.85 -28.25
N LEU A 24 -11.72 -37.78 -28.75
CA LEU A 24 -12.59 -36.63 -28.51
C LEU A 24 -12.92 -36.43 -27.03
N GLY A 25 -13.17 -37.50 -26.28
CA GLY A 25 -13.42 -37.44 -24.84
C GLY A 25 -12.19 -36.97 -24.05
N GLY A 26 -11.00 -37.43 -24.42
CA GLY A 26 -9.73 -36.99 -23.83
C GLY A 26 -9.42 -35.53 -24.15
N PHE A 27 -9.62 -35.09 -25.40
CA PHE A 27 -9.47 -33.69 -25.80
C PHE A 27 -10.49 -32.78 -25.12
N ALA A 28 -11.75 -33.20 -25.00
CA ALA A 28 -12.77 -32.41 -24.29
C ALA A 28 -12.44 -32.27 -22.80
N THR A 29 -11.95 -33.34 -22.16
CA THR A 29 -11.58 -33.30 -20.73
C THR A 29 -10.32 -32.46 -20.50
N ALA A 30 -9.32 -32.55 -21.39
CA ALA A 30 -8.11 -31.73 -21.31
C ALA A 30 -8.37 -30.26 -21.66
N ALA A 31 -9.25 -29.98 -22.62
CA ALA A 31 -9.65 -28.62 -22.98
C ALA A 31 -10.44 -27.96 -21.85
N VAL A 32 -11.45 -28.65 -21.29
CA VAL A 32 -12.27 -28.13 -20.18
C VAL A 32 -11.45 -28.03 -18.89
N GLY A 33 -10.63 -29.05 -18.57
CA GLY A 33 -9.73 -29.02 -17.41
C GLY A 33 -8.66 -27.93 -17.52
N GLY A 34 -8.08 -27.75 -18.71
CA GLY A 34 -7.11 -26.69 -19.00
C GLY A 34 -7.72 -25.29 -18.95
N LEU A 35 -8.93 -25.10 -19.46
CA LEU A 35 -9.65 -23.82 -19.37
C LEU A 35 -10.02 -23.46 -17.93
N LEU A 36 -10.50 -24.44 -17.14
CA LEU A 36 -10.80 -24.22 -15.73
C LEU A 36 -9.54 -23.93 -14.93
N ALA A 37 -8.44 -24.64 -15.15
CA ALA A 37 -7.17 -24.38 -14.49
C ALA A 37 -6.58 -23.01 -14.87
N ALA A 38 -6.66 -22.63 -16.15
CA ALA A 38 -6.22 -21.32 -16.63
C ALA A 38 -7.09 -20.19 -16.06
N TRP A 39 -8.41 -20.39 -15.96
CA TRP A 39 -9.31 -19.43 -15.35
C TRP A 39 -9.10 -19.30 -13.84
N PHE A 40 -8.91 -20.43 -13.14
CA PHE A 40 -8.55 -20.43 -11.72
C PHE A 40 -7.22 -19.72 -11.50
N THR A 41 -6.20 -20.04 -12.29
CA THR A 41 -4.89 -19.39 -12.23
C THR A 41 -5.02 -17.90 -12.51
N TYR A 42 -5.76 -17.51 -13.56
CA TYR A 42 -5.99 -16.09 -13.86
C TYR A 42 -6.66 -15.35 -12.71
N LEU A 43 -7.74 -15.90 -12.14
CA LEU A 43 -8.44 -15.29 -11.01
C LEU A 43 -7.56 -15.23 -9.75
N PHE A 44 -6.82 -16.30 -9.46
CA PHE A 44 -5.97 -16.39 -8.27
C PHE A 44 -4.73 -15.50 -8.40
N THR A 45 -4.06 -15.52 -9.55
CA THR A 45 -2.90 -14.67 -9.85
C THR A 45 -3.31 -13.20 -9.96
N ALA A 46 -4.46 -12.88 -10.56
CA ALA A 46 -4.96 -11.50 -10.59
C ALA A 46 -5.28 -10.99 -9.18
N LYS A 47 -5.91 -11.83 -8.35
CA LYS A 47 -6.19 -11.51 -6.95
C LYS A 47 -4.89 -11.32 -6.14
N LEU A 48 -3.94 -12.25 -6.24
CA LEU A 48 -2.64 -12.15 -5.58
C LEU A 48 -1.84 -10.92 -6.04
N ASN A 49 -1.84 -10.61 -7.33
CA ASN A 49 -1.19 -9.41 -7.84
C ASN A 49 -1.86 -8.13 -7.32
N SER A 50 -3.20 -8.11 -7.25
CA SER A 50 -3.93 -6.96 -6.70
C SER A 50 -3.69 -6.78 -5.20
N GLU A 51 -3.62 -7.87 -4.44
CA GLU A 51 -3.35 -7.85 -2.99
C GLU A 51 -1.89 -7.46 -2.71
N ALA A 52 -0.92 -7.97 -3.47
CA ALA A 52 0.48 -7.59 -3.37
C ALA A 52 0.69 -6.11 -3.73
N MET A 53 0.00 -5.61 -4.76
CA MET A 53 0.04 -4.20 -5.15
C MET A 53 -0.55 -3.29 -4.05
N LEU A 54 -1.68 -3.69 -3.45
CA LEU A 54 -2.28 -2.96 -2.33
C LEU A 54 -1.35 -2.92 -1.11
N GLN A 55 -0.73 -4.05 -0.75
CA GLN A 55 0.26 -4.10 0.33
C GLN A 55 1.46 -3.19 0.05
N GLN A 56 1.95 -3.15 -1.19
CA GLN A 56 3.05 -2.28 -1.59
C GLN A 56 2.67 -0.80 -1.50
N GLN A 57 1.45 -0.44 -1.90
CA GLN A 57 0.93 0.93 -1.72
C GLN A 57 0.82 1.31 -0.24
N TYR A 58 0.35 0.40 0.62
CA TYR A 58 0.27 0.66 2.07
C TYR A 58 1.64 0.83 2.72
N LEU A 59 2.64 0.01 2.34
CA LEU A 59 4.01 0.18 2.81
C LEU A 59 4.60 1.52 2.36
N ALA A 60 4.36 1.92 1.12
CA ALA A 60 4.79 3.22 0.61
C ALA A 60 4.13 4.37 1.38
N ALA A 61 2.82 4.30 1.66
CA ALA A 61 2.10 5.30 2.43
C ALA A 61 2.63 5.42 3.87
N VAL A 62 2.91 4.29 4.54
CA VAL A 62 3.54 4.29 5.88
C VAL A 62 4.94 4.90 5.83
N GLN A 63 5.74 4.56 4.82
CA GLN A 63 7.09 5.11 4.68
C GLN A 63 7.06 6.62 4.41
N GLU A 64 6.18 7.08 3.53
CA GLU A 64 5.98 8.50 3.26
C GLU A 64 5.51 9.25 4.51
N PHE A 65 4.60 8.68 5.28
CA PHE A 65 4.16 9.24 6.57
C PHE A 65 5.31 9.37 7.58
N ILE A 66 6.17 8.36 7.70
CA ILE A 66 7.36 8.41 8.58
C ILE A 66 8.33 9.51 8.12
N VAL A 67 8.67 9.54 6.83
CA VAL A 67 9.64 10.49 6.26
C VAL A 67 9.14 11.93 6.34
N THR A 68 7.87 12.17 6.04
CA THR A 68 7.28 13.51 6.15
C THR A 68 7.13 13.94 7.60
N GLY A 69 6.83 13.01 8.51
CA GLY A 69 6.81 13.26 9.95
C GLY A 69 8.17 13.69 10.50
N SER A 70 9.26 13.01 10.11
CA SER A 70 10.60 13.42 10.55
C SER A 70 11.02 14.79 10.01
N LYS A 71 10.54 15.18 8.81
CA LYS A 71 10.74 16.53 8.28
C LYS A 71 9.98 17.60 9.06
N VAL A 72 8.77 17.30 9.54
CA VAL A 72 8.06 18.17 10.49
C VAL A 72 8.89 18.34 11.76
N ASP A 73 9.43 17.25 12.28
CA ASP A 73 10.20 17.31 13.52
C ASP A 73 11.46 18.17 13.38
N ALA A 74 12.19 18.01 12.27
CA ALA A 74 13.38 18.78 11.93
C ALA A 74 13.05 20.26 11.74
N SER A 75 12.08 20.58 10.89
CA SER A 75 11.71 21.98 10.59
C SER A 75 11.21 22.76 11.80
N VAL A 76 10.49 22.13 12.74
CA VAL A 76 10.08 22.79 14.00
C VAL A 76 11.28 23.00 14.94
N THR A 77 12.27 22.10 14.90
CA THR A 77 13.54 22.29 15.63
C THR A 77 14.30 23.47 15.05
N GLU A 78 14.50 23.50 13.72
CA GLU A 78 15.18 24.58 13.00
C GLU A 78 14.48 25.94 13.19
N LEU A 79 13.15 25.96 13.23
CA LEU A 79 12.39 27.16 13.60
C LEU A 79 12.69 27.61 15.03
N SER A 80 12.79 26.68 15.97
CA SER A 80 13.11 27.01 17.37
C SER A 80 14.52 27.60 17.48
N ASP A 81 15.49 27.02 16.78
CA ASP A 81 16.87 27.53 16.72
C ASP A 81 16.92 28.91 16.07
N SER A 82 16.22 29.09 14.94
CA SER A 82 16.08 30.40 14.27
C SER A 82 15.51 31.48 15.19
N ILE A 83 14.56 31.12 16.06
CA ILE A 83 13.96 32.05 17.04
C ILE A 83 14.96 32.39 18.16
N LEU A 84 15.75 31.43 18.61
CA LEU A 84 16.80 31.65 19.61
C LEU A 84 17.91 32.57 19.08
N ASP A 85 18.33 32.32 17.84
CA ASP A 85 19.39 33.07 17.15
C ASP A 85 18.87 34.41 16.60
N LYS A 86 17.54 34.59 16.54
CA LYS A 86 16.84 35.74 15.95
C LYS A 86 17.17 35.97 14.47
N GLU A 87 17.56 34.92 13.78
CA GLU A 87 17.90 34.91 12.36
C GLU A 87 17.01 33.92 11.62
N GLY A 88 16.63 34.21 10.37
CA GLY A 88 15.95 33.22 9.53
C GLY A 88 14.53 32.83 9.95
N VAL A 89 13.96 33.36 11.04
CA VAL A 89 12.64 32.99 11.61
C VAL A 89 11.52 32.92 10.56
N ARG A 90 11.50 33.85 9.62
CA ARG A 90 10.48 33.88 8.55
C ARG A 90 10.60 32.68 7.61
N GLU A 91 11.81 32.32 7.21
CA GLU A 91 12.03 31.16 6.35
C GLU A 91 11.84 29.86 7.13
N GLY A 92 12.33 29.77 8.37
CA GLY A 92 12.06 28.61 9.25
C GLY A 92 10.56 28.36 9.46
N ARG A 93 9.75 29.42 9.60
CA ARG A 93 8.28 29.29 9.70
C ARG A 93 7.67 28.79 8.39
N LYS A 94 8.15 29.28 7.26
CA LYS A 94 7.68 28.84 5.94
C LYS A 94 8.04 27.38 5.68
N GLU A 95 9.25 26.95 6.03
CA GLU A 95 9.71 25.57 5.91
C GLU A 95 8.88 24.64 6.80
N ALA A 96 8.66 25.02 8.06
CA ALA A 96 7.79 24.27 8.97
C ALA A 96 6.35 24.15 8.44
N ARG A 97 5.77 25.22 7.88
CA ARG A 97 4.45 25.16 7.23
C ARG A 97 4.41 24.18 6.06
N GLN A 98 5.44 24.20 5.22
CA GLN A 98 5.53 23.31 4.06
C GLN A 98 5.69 21.85 4.50
N ALA A 99 6.50 21.58 5.52
CA ALA A 99 6.65 20.26 6.10
C ALA A 99 5.32 19.75 6.69
N ILE A 100 4.60 20.58 7.44
CA ILE A 100 3.29 20.22 8.00
C ILE A 100 2.29 19.94 6.88
N ALA A 101 2.23 20.79 5.84
CA ALA A 101 1.32 20.57 4.71
C ALA A 101 1.61 19.25 3.97
N ALA A 102 2.88 18.93 3.73
CA ALA A 102 3.28 17.67 3.14
C ALA A 102 2.90 16.47 4.04
N HIS A 103 3.07 16.61 5.36
CA HIS A 103 2.72 15.55 6.29
C HIS A 103 1.19 15.36 6.45
N VAL A 104 0.40 16.43 6.32
CA VAL A 104 -1.07 16.32 6.24
C VAL A 104 -1.48 15.50 5.02
N ALA A 105 -0.89 15.73 3.86
CA ALA A 105 -1.16 14.94 2.66
C ALA A 105 -0.78 13.46 2.85
N ALA A 106 0.39 13.18 3.45
CA ALA A 106 0.79 11.82 3.78
C ALA A 106 -0.16 11.15 4.80
N THR A 107 -0.66 11.91 5.78
CA THR A 107 -1.64 11.43 6.77
C THR A 107 -2.96 11.04 6.10
N GLN A 108 -3.44 11.86 5.16
CA GLN A 108 -4.66 11.56 4.39
C GLN A 108 -4.51 10.30 3.53
N SER A 109 -3.33 10.11 2.92
CA SER A 109 -2.99 8.87 2.20
C SER A 109 -3.00 7.65 3.14
N LEU A 110 -2.42 7.79 4.33
CA LEU A 110 -2.37 6.72 5.33
C LEU A 110 -3.74 6.40 5.96
N ALA A 111 -4.68 7.35 5.99
CA ALA A 111 -6.01 7.17 6.58
C ALA A 111 -6.77 5.98 5.98
N GLN A 112 -6.51 5.65 4.70
CA GLN A 112 -7.07 4.48 4.03
C GLN A 112 -6.59 3.14 4.64
N VAL A 113 -5.45 3.15 5.35
CA VAL A 113 -4.80 1.97 5.97
C VAL A 113 -5.20 1.82 7.44
N ILE A 114 -5.11 2.91 8.22
CA ILE A 114 -5.27 2.88 9.69
C ILE A 114 -6.70 3.13 10.17
N GLY A 115 -7.62 3.52 9.29
CA GLY A 115 -8.98 3.92 9.64
C GLY A 115 -9.08 5.39 10.04
N THR A 116 -10.23 6.00 9.77
CA THR A 116 -10.43 7.47 9.82
C THR A 116 -10.28 8.07 11.22
N GLY A 117 -10.76 7.40 12.27
CA GLY A 117 -10.79 7.98 13.63
C GLY A 117 -9.42 8.35 14.21
N ASN A 118 -8.39 7.53 13.99
CA ASN A 118 -7.02 7.84 14.46
C ASN A 118 -6.33 8.90 13.57
N ALA A 119 -6.68 8.95 12.28
CA ALA A 119 -6.16 9.95 11.36
C ALA A 119 -6.74 11.34 11.65
N ASP A 120 -8.03 11.43 11.99
CA ASP A 120 -8.72 12.70 12.25
C ASP A 120 -8.15 13.42 13.48
N ALA A 121 -7.99 12.70 14.60
CA ALA A 121 -7.36 13.25 15.80
C ALA A 121 -5.91 13.70 15.56
N TYR A 122 -5.17 12.96 14.74
CA TYR A 122 -3.81 13.34 14.37
C TYR A 122 -3.77 14.59 13.48
N MET A 123 -4.71 14.70 12.53
CA MET A 123 -4.85 15.89 11.68
C MET A 123 -5.22 17.14 12.49
N GLU A 124 -6.06 17.00 13.53
CA GLU A 124 -6.35 18.10 14.48
C GLU A 124 -5.09 18.56 15.22
N GLY A 125 -4.26 17.61 15.67
CA GLY A 125 -2.95 17.91 16.25
C GLY A 125 -2.03 18.65 15.26
N LEU A 126 -1.99 18.24 14.00
CA LEU A 126 -1.23 18.93 12.95
C LEU A 126 -1.74 20.35 12.67
N ALA A 127 -3.05 20.57 12.69
CA ALA A 127 -3.65 21.89 12.57
C ALA A 127 -3.28 22.80 13.75
N THR A 128 -3.28 22.24 14.96
CA THR A 128 -2.82 22.93 16.17
C THR A 128 -1.34 23.30 16.07
N LEU A 129 -0.49 22.35 15.68
CA LEU A 129 0.94 22.61 15.47
C LEU A 129 1.18 23.71 14.43
N ARG A 130 0.44 23.71 13.32
CA ARG A 130 0.53 24.77 12.30
C ARG A 130 0.22 26.14 12.89
N THR A 131 -0.82 26.24 13.69
CA THR A 131 -1.20 27.50 14.35
C THR A 131 -0.09 27.97 15.30
N LEU A 132 0.49 27.05 16.08
CA LEU A 132 1.61 27.36 16.98
C LEU A 132 2.88 27.79 16.23
N VAL A 133 3.19 27.14 15.10
CA VAL A 133 4.28 27.54 14.20
C VAL A 133 4.05 28.94 13.62
N ASP A 134 2.80 29.27 13.30
CA ASP A 134 2.41 30.58 12.77
C ASP A 134 2.59 31.70 13.81
N GLU A 135 2.31 31.38 15.07
CA GLU A 135 2.45 32.26 16.23
C GLU A 135 3.86 32.29 16.80
N ALA A 136 4.74 31.36 16.43
CA ALA A 136 6.10 31.23 16.96
C ALA A 136 6.95 32.46 16.58
N ALA A 137 7.02 33.41 17.50
CA ALA A 137 7.76 34.67 17.36
C ALA A 137 8.77 34.89 18.49
N ASP A 138 8.66 34.12 19.58
CA ASP A 138 9.52 34.18 20.75
C ASP A 138 9.76 32.77 21.31
N VAL A 139 10.64 32.68 22.31
CA VAL A 139 11.01 31.39 22.93
C VAL A 139 9.81 30.69 23.56
N GLN A 140 8.85 31.42 24.14
CA GLN A 140 7.69 30.81 24.79
C GLN A 140 6.75 30.15 23.78
N THR A 141 6.50 30.82 22.67
CA THR A 141 5.69 30.31 21.55
C THR A 141 6.40 29.17 20.81
N ALA A 142 7.73 29.26 20.64
CA ALA A 142 8.54 28.16 20.12
C ALA A 142 8.48 26.90 21.02
N LEU A 143 8.54 27.07 22.34
CA LEU A 143 8.40 25.96 23.29
C LEU A 143 7.03 25.28 23.19
N LYS A 144 5.94 26.04 22.97
CA LYS A 144 4.62 25.46 22.75
C LYS A 144 4.58 24.65 21.45
N ALA A 145 5.13 25.18 20.36
CA ALA A 145 5.22 24.46 19.09
C ALA A 145 6.06 23.18 19.23
N SER A 146 7.17 23.24 19.95
CA SER A 146 8.04 22.08 20.21
C SER A 146 7.35 21.00 21.06
N ARG A 147 6.57 21.39 22.07
CA ARG A 147 5.74 20.44 22.85
C ARG A 147 4.69 19.77 21.98
N ALA A 148 3.91 20.54 21.22
CA ALA A 148 2.91 19.98 20.31
C ALA A 148 3.53 19.02 19.27
N ARG A 149 4.75 19.32 18.80
CA ARG A 149 5.53 18.42 17.94
C ARG A 149 5.88 17.11 18.64
N PHE A 150 6.30 17.13 19.92
CA PHE A 150 6.57 15.90 20.67
C PHE A 150 5.30 15.06 20.88
N ASP A 151 4.18 15.68 21.23
CA ASP A 151 2.89 14.99 21.36
C ASP A 151 2.48 14.31 20.03
N LEU A 152 2.69 15.00 18.91
CA LEU A 152 2.52 14.42 17.58
C LEU A 152 3.51 13.29 17.31
N MET A 153 4.76 13.40 17.74
CA MET A 153 5.78 12.36 17.57
C MET A 153 5.35 11.05 18.23
N ASP A 154 4.80 11.14 19.45
CA ASP A 154 4.30 9.99 20.20
C ASP A 154 3.06 9.38 19.53
N ASN A 155 2.10 10.22 19.12
CA ASN A 155 0.92 9.78 18.37
C ASN A 155 1.31 9.11 17.04
N ARG A 156 2.34 9.64 16.36
CA ARG A 156 2.87 9.07 15.12
C ARG A 156 3.43 7.67 15.33
N ALA A 157 4.11 7.42 16.45
CA ALA A 157 4.61 6.10 16.78
C ALA A 157 3.47 5.08 16.95
N VAL A 158 2.38 5.49 17.62
CA VAL A 158 1.16 4.66 17.76
C VAL A 158 0.53 4.38 16.40
N ILE A 159 0.38 5.40 15.55
CA ILE A 159 -0.18 5.26 14.21
C ILE A 159 0.65 4.32 13.34
N VAL A 160 1.99 4.43 13.38
CA VAL A 160 2.89 3.56 12.64
C VAL A 160 2.79 2.11 13.14
N ALA A 161 2.71 1.90 14.45
CA ALA A 161 2.53 0.57 15.02
C ALA A 161 1.20 -0.07 14.58
N GLU A 162 0.12 0.70 14.60
CA GLU A 162 -1.19 0.25 14.11
C GLU A 162 -1.18 -0.05 12.61
N ALA A 163 -0.57 0.81 11.80
CA ALA A 163 -0.42 0.58 10.36
C ALA A 163 0.36 -0.70 10.07
N ARG A 164 1.47 -0.93 10.77
CA ARG A 164 2.26 -2.16 10.65
C ARG A 164 1.46 -3.39 11.04
N ARG A 165 0.70 -3.34 12.14
CA ARG A 165 -0.17 -4.43 12.58
C ARG A 165 -1.19 -4.81 11.50
N ARG A 166 -1.78 -3.81 10.83
CA ARG A 166 -2.77 -4.04 9.76
C ARG A 166 -2.16 -4.59 8.48
N ILE A 167 -0.96 -4.16 8.14
CA ILE A 167 -0.27 -4.64 6.93
C ILE A 167 0.24 -6.07 7.10
N TYR A 168 0.83 -6.39 8.24
CA TYR A 168 1.49 -7.69 8.44
C TYR A 168 0.61 -8.77 9.08
N GLY A 169 -0.54 -8.41 9.66
CA GLY A 169 -1.36 -9.33 10.46
C GLY A 169 -0.67 -9.71 11.76
N HIS A 170 -1.42 -10.17 12.76
CA HIS A 170 -0.89 -10.58 14.05
C HIS A 170 0.24 -11.61 13.91
N THR A 171 1.44 -11.29 14.40
CA THR A 171 2.29 -12.28 15.08
C THR A 171 1.83 -12.40 16.52
#